data_AF-A0AA48GKR7-F1
#
_entry.id   AF-A0AA48GKR7-F1
#
_cell.length_a   1.000
_cell.length_b   1.000
_cell.length_c   1.000
_cell.angle_alpha   90.00
_cell.angle_beta   90.00
_cell.angle_gamma   90.00
#
_symmetry.space_group_name_H-M   'P 1'
#
loop_
_entity.id
_entity.type
_entity.pdbx_description
1 polymer ?
#
loop_
_entity_poly.entity_id
_entity_poly.type
_entity_poly.pdbx_seq_one_letter_code
_entity_poly.pdbx_strand_id
1 'polypeptide(L)'
;MNQEDFIITFPKALAGFPTLTEFRVFEPEGTYPLKFMQAVASPDISFACMDAATVKLDYDVPLSPEEAQVLALEKPEDALVLVIVVVPGEDPRRMTANLAGPLVLNTRTRTGVQVQLDTRIFPLQFPVFLPRGEGEIGFPAGLIGFPELRRFELLEPSDAYPLKFLQPVEREDIHFVCIDVAAIKGDYQVPLSGEDASALAIEAPSEALVLALVVIPEDPRHMTANLAGPILINLRTRQGRQVVLNTEQFPLKFPVISDK
;
A
#
# COMPACT_ATOMS: atom_id res chain seq x y z
N MET A 1 13.09 1.21 -0.75
CA MET A 1 14.24 2.06 -0.34
C MET A 1 13.95 2.46 1.09
N ASN A 2 14.71 1.93 2.06
CA ASN A 2 14.54 2.29 3.47
C ASN A 2 14.56 3.81 3.58
N GLN A 3 13.46 4.42 4.05
CA GLN A 3 13.54 5.80 4.51
C GLN A 3 14.48 5.79 5.71
N GLU A 4 15.57 6.55 5.65
CA GLU A 4 16.51 6.68 6.76
C GLU A 4 15.77 7.07 8.03
N ASP A 5 16.06 6.43 9.16
CA ASP A 5 15.51 6.78 10.47
C ASP A 5 15.56 8.29 10.75
N PHE A 6 14.47 8.85 11.26
CA PHE A 6 14.41 10.28 11.54
C PHE A 6 13.61 10.61 12.79
N ILE A 7 13.81 11.80 13.33
CA ILE A 7 13.02 12.34 14.43
C ILE A 7 11.97 13.30 13.85
N ILE A 8 10.73 13.20 14.33
CA ILE A 8 9.67 14.18 14.12
C ILE A 8 9.34 14.85 15.45
N THR A 9 9.19 16.16 15.41
CA THR A 9 8.65 16.98 16.49
C THR A 9 7.16 17.24 16.27
N PHE A 10 6.37 17.07 17.31
CA PHE A 10 4.94 17.37 17.37
C PHE A 10 4.73 18.59 18.26
N PRO A 11 4.60 19.81 17.68
CA PRO A 11 4.39 21.04 18.47
C PRO A 11 3.15 20.97 19.35
N LYS A 12 2.13 20.23 18.88
CA LYS A 12 0.99 19.77 19.67
C LYS A 12 1.16 18.27 19.91
N ALA A 13 1.34 17.89 21.17
CA ALA A 13 1.55 16.50 21.57
C ALA A 13 0.41 15.57 21.13
N LEU A 14 0.73 14.28 21.00
CA LEU A 14 -0.26 13.25 20.64
C LEU A 14 -1.36 13.13 21.70
N ALA A 15 -2.58 12.83 21.25
CA ALA A 15 -3.70 12.58 22.14
C ALA A 15 -3.38 11.44 23.12
N GLY A 16 -3.61 11.69 24.42
CA GLY A 16 -3.27 10.74 25.49
C GLY A 16 -1.82 10.79 25.97
N PHE A 17 -0.92 11.51 25.28
CA PHE A 17 0.51 11.62 25.62
C PHE A 17 0.97 13.09 25.65
N PRO A 18 0.42 13.93 26.56
CA PRO A 18 0.60 15.38 26.51
C PRO A 18 2.04 15.87 26.72
N THR A 19 2.93 15.02 27.23
CA THR A 19 4.34 15.35 27.49
C THR A 19 5.29 14.82 26.42
N LEU A 20 4.81 14.02 25.46
CA LEU A 20 5.66 13.41 24.43
C LEU A 20 5.50 14.18 23.12
N THR A 21 6.55 14.88 22.73
CA THR A 21 6.57 15.76 21.55
C THR A 21 7.60 15.37 20.51
N GLU A 22 8.46 14.39 20.77
CA GLU A 22 9.51 13.98 19.84
C GLU A 22 9.50 12.46 19.68
N PHE A 23 9.44 12.02 18.42
CA PHE A 23 9.35 10.61 18.07
C PHE A 23 10.37 10.26 17.02
N ARG A 24 11.14 9.20 17.25
CA ARG A 24 11.93 8.55 16.22
C ARG A 24 11.00 7.69 15.37
N VAL A 25 10.99 7.93 14.07
CA VAL A 25 10.30 7.14 13.04
C VAL A 25 11.34 6.24 12.37
N PHE A 26 11.09 4.93 12.36
CA PHE A 26 12.00 3.95 11.79
C PHE A 26 11.27 2.69 11.34
N GLU A 27 11.94 1.87 10.52
CA GLU A 27 11.44 0.60 9.99
C GLU A 27 12.41 -0.52 10.38
N PRO A 28 12.10 -1.34 11.40
CA PRO A 28 12.85 -2.54 11.69
C PRO A 28 12.86 -3.51 10.49
N GLU A 29 13.98 -4.23 10.33
CA GLU A 29 14.09 -5.23 9.28
C GLU A 29 13.05 -6.36 9.47
N GLY A 30 12.39 -6.74 8.39
CA GLY A 30 11.37 -7.80 8.39
C GLY A 30 10.01 -7.41 8.96
N THR A 31 9.78 -6.14 9.33
CA THR A 31 8.47 -5.68 9.85
C THR A 31 7.63 -4.94 8.82
N TYR A 32 8.12 -4.73 7.59
CA TYR A 32 7.33 -4.12 6.52
C TYR A 32 5.97 -4.84 6.38
N PRO A 33 4.84 -4.11 6.27
CA PRO A 33 4.71 -2.66 6.04
C PRO A 33 4.67 -1.76 7.30
N LEU A 34 5.06 -2.27 8.47
CA LEU A 34 5.04 -1.49 9.72
C LEU A 34 6.22 -0.53 9.82
N LYS A 35 5.89 0.72 10.16
CA LYS A 35 6.81 1.73 10.72
C LYS A 35 6.59 1.84 12.22
N PHE A 36 7.61 2.23 12.96
CA PHE A 36 7.50 2.46 14.40
C PHE A 36 7.78 3.92 14.72
N MET A 37 6.93 4.50 15.57
CA MET A 37 7.13 5.81 16.16
C MET A 37 7.43 5.65 17.65
N GLN A 38 8.71 5.70 18.03
CA GLN A 38 9.17 5.57 19.41
C GLN A 38 9.41 6.95 20.02
N ALA A 39 8.84 7.20 21.20
CA ALA A 39 9.05 8.45 21.92
C ALA A 39 10.52 8.58 22.36
N VAL A 40 11.15 9.71 22.05
CA VAL A 40 12.56 9.97 22.40
C VAL A 40 12.72 10.06 23.92
N ALA A 41 11.80 10.77 24.58
CA ALA A 41 11.83 10.96 26.03
C ALA A 41 11.40 9.72 26.83
N SER A 42 10.83 8.70 26.19
CA SER A 42 10.32 7.50 26.85
C SER A 42 10.34 6.31 25.88
N PRO A 43 11.50 5.65 25.69
CA PRO A 43 11.68 4.60 24.68
C PRO A 43 10.74 3.39 24.83
N ASP A 44 10.17 3.17 26.01
CA ASP A 44 9.17 2.14 26.27
C ASP A 44 7.81 2.43 25.60
N ILE A 45 7.59 3.67 25.15
CA ILE A 45 6.40 4.09 24.44
C ILE A 45 6.71 4.12 22.94
N SER A 46 6.13 3.17 22.22
CA SER A 46 6.23 3.09 20.76
C SER A 46 4.88 2.73 20.14
N PHE A 47 4.57 3.38 19.02
CA PHE A 47 3.38 3.09 18.23
C PHE A 47 3.79 2.35 16.97
N ALA A 48 3.15 1.21 16.73
CA ALA A 48 3.17 0.59 15.41
C ALA A 48 2.27 1.41 14.48
N CYS A 49 2.80 1.75 13.32
CA CYS A 49 2.16 2.59 12.32
C CYS A 49 2.25 1.93 10.95
N MET A 50 1.34 2.31 10.06
CA MET A 50 1.42 1.98 8.63
C MET A 50 1.24 3.25 7.81
N ASP A 51 1.80 3.27 6.60
CA ASP A 51 1.45 4.28 5.62
C ASP A 51 -0.04 4.19 5.30
N ALA A 52 -0.76 5.29 5.42
CA ALA A 52 -2.21 5.26 5.30
C ALA A 52 -2.67 4.78 3.91
N ALA A 53 -1.89 5.04 2.85
CA ALA A 53 -2.18 4.57 1.50
C ALA A 53 -2.11 3.04 1.36
N THR A 54 -1.36 2.35 2.26
CA THR A 54 -1.32 0.88 2.31
C THR A 54 -2.53 0.27 3.01
N VAL A 55 -3.22 1.06 3.86
CA VAL A 55 -4.41 0.62 4.61
C VAL A 55 -5.69 0.94 3.83
N LYS A 56 -5.77 2.16 3.31
CA LYS A 56 -6.91 2.64 2.52
C LYS A 56 -6.37 3.60 1.47
N LEU A 57 -6.45 3.21 0.20
CA LEU A 57 -5.82 3.99 -0.87
C LEU A 57 -6.47 5.36 -1.09
N ASP A 58 -7.80 5.42 -1.00
CA ASP A 58 -8.61 6.64 -1.14
C ASP A 58 -8.73 7.40 0.20
N TYR A 59 -7.70 7.33 1.04
CA TYR A 59 -7.71 7.98 2.35
C TYR A 59 -7.24 9.43 2.24
N ASP A 60 -8.22 10.33 2.14
CA ASP A 60 -8.00 11.77 2.16
C ASP A 60 -8.06 12.33 3.59
N VAL A 61 -7.06 13.13 3.95
CA VAL A 61 -6.93 13.73 5.28
C VAL A 61 -7.11 15.24 5.16
N PRO A 62 -8.31 15.77 5.45
CA PRO A 62 -8.52 17.22 5.43
C PRO A 62 -7.73 17.88 6.56
N LEU A 63 -6.91 18.87 6.21
CA LEU A 63 -6.15 19.67 7.16
C LEU A 63 -6.87 21.00 7.43
N SER A 64 -6.98 21.37 8.70
CA SER A 64 -7.35 22.75 9.06
C SER A 64 -6.22 23.73 8.70
N PRO A 65 -6.51 25.04 8.55
CA PRO A 65 -5.49 26.04 8.25
C PRO A 65 -4.35 26.08 9.29
N GLU A 66 -4.65 25.81 10.56
CA GLU A 66 -3.65 25.76 11.63
C GLU A 66 -2.72 24.56 11.47
N GLU A 67 -3.26 23.37 11.21
CA GLU A 67 -2.48 22.15 10.99
C GLU A 67 -1.61 22.27 9.74
N ALA A 68 -2.17 22.80 8.65
CA ALA A 68 -1.43 23.07 7.42
C ALA A 68 -0.27 24.07 7.65
N GLN A 69 -0.50 25.10 8.45
CA GLN A 69 0.53 26.08 8.81
C GLN A 69 1.65 25.46 9.66
N VAL A 70 1.30 24.61 10.63
CA VAL A 70 2.27 23.89 11.47
C VAL A 70 3.12 22.95 10.62
N LEU A 71 2.49 22.20 9.71
CA LEU A 71 3.20 21.26 8.84
C LEU A 71 4.11 21.98 7.84
N ALA A 72 3.72 23.17 7.36
CA ALA A 72 4.49 23.96 6.38
C ALA A 72 4.90 23.13 5.15
N LEU A 73 3.94 22.35 4.62
CA LEU A 73 4.12 21.57 3.39
C LEU A 73 4.29 22.51 2.20
N GLU A 74 5.35 22.33 1.42
CA GLU A 74 5.52 23.05 0.15
C GLU A 74 4.98 22.22 -1.02
N LYS A 75 5.10 20.89 -0.93
CA LYS A 75 4.58 19.94 -1.91
C LYS A 75 3.85 18.79 -1.24
N PRO A 76 2.91 18.12 -1.94
CA PRO A 76 2.28 16.90 -1.45
C PRO A 76 3.30 15.80 -1.09
N GLU A 77 4.40 15.70 -1.86
CA GLU A 77 5.47 14.72 -1.64
C GLU A 77 6.21 14.88 -0.31
N ASP A 78 6.16 16.08 0.30
CA ASP A 78 6.78 16.33 1.60
C ASP A 78 6.02 15.62 2.74
N ALA A 79 4.74 15.28 2.49
CA ALA A 79 3.85 14.68 3.47
C ALA A 79 3.99 13.16 3.50
N LEU A 80 4.22 12.63 4.69
CA LEU A 80 4.03 11.22 5.02
C LEU A 80 2.81 11.10 5.94
N VAL A 81 1.82 10.31 5.53
CA VAL A 81 0.60 10.09 6.31
C VAL A 81 0.68 8.69 6.93
N LEU A 82 0.74 8.64 8.25
CA LEU A 82 0.75 7.39 9.01
C LEU A 82 -0.56 7.21 9.77
N VAL A 83 -0.99 5.96 9.93
CA VAL A 83 -2.08 5.59 10.84
C VAL A 83 -1.54 4.63 11.88
N ILE A 84 -1.91 4.85 13.15
CA ILE A 84 -1.56 3.93 14.23
C ILE A 84 -2.36 2.65 14.05
N VAL A 85 -1.69 1.50 14.14
CA VAL A 85 -2.30 0.18 14.05
C VAL A 85 -2.24 -0.55 15.39
N VAL A 86 -3.28 -1.34 15.65
CA VAL A 86 -3.33 -2.27 16.77
C VAL A 86 -3.14 -3.67 16.20
N VAL A 87 -2.07 -4.35 16.59
CA VAL A 87 -1.75 -5.72 16.15
C VAL A 87 -2.10 -6.71 17.26
N PRO A 88 -3.16 -7.52 17.11
CA PRO A 88 -3.51 -8.54 18.09
C PRO A 88 -2.42 -9.63 18.16
N GLY A 89 -2.06 -10.04 19.38
CA GLY A 89 -1.01 -11.04 19.59
C GLY A 89 -1.37 -12.46 19.11
N GLU A 90 -2.65 -12.80 19.01
CA GLU A 90 -3.11 -14.13 18.57
C GLU A 90 -3.13 -14.29 17.04
N ASP A 91 -3.55 -13.25 16.32
CA ASP A 91 -3.64 -13.24 14.87
C ASP A 91 -3.40 -11.82 14.32
N PRO A 92 -2.20 -11.55 13.78
CA PRO A 92 -1.86 -10.27 13.15
C PRO A 92 -2.80 -9.89 12.00
N ARG A 93 -3.47 -10.85 11.36
CA ARG A 93 -4.44 -10.57 10.28
C ARG A 93 -5.70 -9.87 10.79
N ARG A 94 -5.92 -9.84 12.10
CA ARG A 94 -7.04 -9.10 12.71
C ARG A 94 -6.65 -7.68 13.11
N MET A 95 -5.51 -7.18 12.66
CA MET A 95 -5.07 -5.84 13.00
C MET A 95 -6.01 -4.77 12.45
N THR A 96 -6.12 -3.69 13.20
CA THR A 96 -6.98 -2.56 12.85
C THR A 96 -6.19 -1.26 12.86
N ALA A 97 -6.47 -0.37 11.92
CA ALA A 97 -5.93 0.98 11.87
C ALA A 97 -6.89 2.00 12.45
N ASN A 98 -6.36 3.03 13.10
CA ASN A 98 -7.11 4.21 13.51
C ASN A 98 -7.10 5.26 12.39
N LEU A 99 -8.19 5.30 11.61
CA LEU A 99 -8.40 6.31 10.56
C LEU A 99 -8.98 7.62 11.12
N ALA A 100 -9.41 7.69 12.38
CA ALA A 100 -9.90 8.94 12.95
C ALA A 100 -8.77 9.85 13.46
N GLY A 101 -7.54 9.31 13.58
CA GLY A 101 -6.41 9.98 14.19
C GLY A 101 -5.10 9.83 13.41
N PRO A 102 -5.06 10.12 12.10
CA PRO A 102 -3.83 9.97 11.33
C PRO A 102 -2.76 10.96 11.80
N LEU A 103 -1.52 10.56 11.59
CA LEU A 103 -0.32 11.34 11.85
C LEU A 103 0.19 11.85 10.50
N VAL A 104 0.06 13.14 10.26
CA VAL A 104 0.59 13.78 9.06
C VAL A 104 1.95 14.38 9.41
N LEU A 105 2.98 13.98 8.69
CA LEU A 105 4.37 14.35 8.96
C LEU A 105 4.94 15.08 7.75
N ASN A 106 5.54 16.25 7.97
CA ASN A 106 6.40 16.86 6.98
C ASN A 106 7.82 16.29 7.14
N THR A 107 8.24 15.50 6.18
CA THR A 107 9.54 14.81 6.20
C THR A 107 10.73 15.76 6.02
N ARG A 108 10.51 16.94 5.42
CA ARG A 108 11.51 17.99 5.21
C ARG A 108 11.71 18.85 6.45
N THR A 109 10.62 19.38 7.03
CA THR A 109 10.69 20.26 8.21
C THR A 109 10.79 19.50 9.52
N ARG A 110 10.57 18.17 9.48
CA ARG A 110 10.54 17.27 10.64
C ARG A 110 9.46 17.62 11.65
N THR A 111 8.33 18.14 11.17
CA THR A 111 7.17 18.50 12.00
C THR A 111 6.01 17.54 11.75
N GLY A 112 5.32 17.14 12.81
CA GLY A 112 4.16 16.24 12.76
C GLY A 112 2.93 16.82 13.44
N VAL A 113 1.76 16.40 12.97
CA VAL A 113 0.45 16.71 13.53
C VAL A 113 -0.36 15.43 13.61
N GLN A 114 -1.05 15.20 14.73
CA GLN A 114 -2.14 14.24 14.78
C GLN A 114 -3.45 14.96 14.46
N VAL A 115 -4.04 14.65 13.31
CA VAL A 115 -5.30 15.22 12.85
C VAL A 115 -6.44 14.48 13.55
N GLN A 116 -7.47 15.19 14.00
CA GLN A 116 -8.67 14.58 14.57
C GLN A 116 -9.81 14.64 13.57
N LEU A 117 -10.21 13.48 13.06
CA LEU A 117 -11.27 13.32 12.08
C LEU A 117 -12.56 12.79 12.72
N ASP A 118 -13.69 13.08 12.08
CA ASP A 118 -15.01 12.65 12.57
C ASP A 118 -15.13 11.12 12.51
N THR A 119 -15.32 10.49 13.68
CA THR A 119 -15.40 9.04 13.82
C THR A 119 -16.61 8.40 13.11
N ARG A 120 -17.58 9.21 12.68
CA ARG A 120 -18.73 8.76 11.87
C ARG A 120 -18.35 8.52 10.41
N ILE A 121 -17.28 9.16 9.95
CA ILE A 121 -16.77 9.05 8.57
C ILE A 121 -15.52 8.15 8.57
N PHE A 122 -14.63 8.36 9.53
CA PHE A 122 -13.36 7.65 9.62
C PHE A 122 -13.32 6.79 10.89
N PRO A 123 -13.36 5.46 10.77
CA PRO A 123 -13.46 4.60 11.94
C PRO A 123 -12.16 4.55 12.76
N LEU A 124 -12.29 4.41 14.07
CA LEU A 124 -11.18 4.17 15.01
C LEU A 124 -10.56 2.77 14.85
N GLN A 125 -11.32 1.83 14.31
CA GLN A 125 -10.92 0.45 14.09
C GLN A 125 -11.31 0.05 12.67
N PHE A 126 -10.45 0.37 11.71
CA PHE A 126 -10.56 -0.08 10.34
C PHE A 126 -9.79 -1.39 10.15
N PRO A 127 -10.38 -2.51 9.71
CA PRO A 127 -9.64 -3.73 9.45
C PRO A 127 -8.57 -3.47 8.37
N VAL A 128 -7.29 -3.70 8.71
CA VAL A 128 -6.20 -3.54 7.72
C VAL A 128 -6.26 -4.68 6.71
N PHE A 129 -6.50 -5.89 7.19
CA PHE A 129 -6.87 -7.02 6.35
C PHE A 129 -8.38 -7.14 6.37
N LEU A 130 -8.98 -7.00 5.19
CA LEU A 130 -10.41 -7.15 5.03
C LEU A 130 -10.77 -8.64 5.12
N PRO A 131 -11.87 -9.02 5.79
CA PRO A 131 -12.33 -10.40 5.82
C PRO A 131 -12.60 -10.92 4.40
N ARG A 132 -12.56 -12.25 4.25
CA ARG A 132 -12.89 -12.92 2.99
C ARG A 132 -14.22 -12.40 2.43
N GLY A 133 -14.20 -11.86 1.21
CA GLY A 133 -15.35 -11.25 0.55
C GLY A 133 -15.48 -9.72 0.67
N GLU A 134 -14.81 -9.06 1.62
CA GLU A 134 -14.69 -7.59 1.67
C GLU A 134 -13.38 -7.10 1.01
N GLY A 135 -12.42 -8.03 0.83
CA GLY A 135 -11.17 -7.88 0.09
C GLY A 135 -11.21 -8.36 -1.38
N GLU A 136 -12.38 -8.77 -1.88
CA GLU A 136 -12.50 -9.39 -3.19
C GLU A 136 -12.29 -8.38 -4.33
N ILE A 137 -11.59 -8.82 -5.37
CA ILE A 137 -11.38 -8.10 -6.61
C ILE A 137 -12.14 -8.85 -7.70
N GLY A 138 -13.08 -8.17 -8.33
CA GLY A 138 -13.85 -8.71 -9.45
C GLY A 138 -13.05 -8.67 -10.74
N PHE A 139 -12.95 -9.79 -11.43
CA PHE A 139 -12.39 -9.90 -12.78
C PHE A 139 -13.48 -10.42 -13.71
N PRO A 140 -14.34 -9.54 -14.28
CA PRO A 140 -15.49 -9.99 -15.08
C PRO A 140 -15.11 -10.86 -16.28
N ALA A 141 -13.94 -10.62 -16.87
CA ALA A 141 -13.38 -11.39 -17.98
C ALA A 141 -12.47 -12.55 -17.53
N GLY A 142 -12.23 -12.68 -16.21
CA GLY A 142 -11.22 -13.54 -15.63
C GLY A 142 -9.78 -13.16 -16.01
N LEU A 143 -8.87 -14.12 -15.90
CA LEU A 143 -7.49 -14.00 -16.39
C LEU A 143 -7.34 -14.73 -17.73
N ILE A 144 -6.35 -14.33 -18.53
CA ILE A 144 -6.04 -15.01 -19.78
C ILE A 144 -5.57 -16.43 -19.45
N GLY A 145 -6.24 -17.42 -20.06
CA GLY A 145 -6.04 -18.84 -19.75
C GLY A 145 -6.89 -19.36 -18.58
N PHE A 146 -7.54 -18.49 -17.81
CA PHE A 146 -8.43 -18.82 -16.69
C PHE A 146 -9.69 -17.93 -16.68
N PRO A 147 -10.52 -17.94 -17.74
CA PRO A 147 -11.71 -17.08 -17.85
C PRO A 147 -12.83 -17.41 -16.83
N GLU A 148 -12.75 -18.59 -16.20
CA GLU A 148 -13.67 -19.05 -15.16
C GLU A 148 -13.37 -18.46 -13.78
N LEU A 149 -12.12 -18.07 -13.53
CA LEU A 149 -11.70 -17.46 -12.27
C LEU A 149 -12.04 -15.97 -12.33
N ARG A 150 -13.01 -15.52 -11.55
CA ARG A 150 -13.58 -14.16 -11.67
C ARG A 150 -13.53 -13.34 -10.39
N ARG A 151 -13.10 -13.94 -9.29
CA ARG A 151 -13.08 -13.32 -7.98
C ARG A 151 -11.76 -13.69 -7.33
N PHE A 152 -11.01 -12.69 -6.92
CA PHE A 152 -9.66 -12.88 -6.40
C PHE A 152 -9.44 -12.07 -5.13
N GLU A 153 -8.52 -12.53 -4.30
CA GLU A 153 -7.96 -11.78 -3.19
C GLU A 153 -6.50 -11.46 -3.51
N LEU A 154 -6.06 -10.25 -3.19
CA LEU A 154 -4.65 -9.89 -3.26
C LEU A 154 -4.04 -10.07 -1.87
N LEU A 155 -3.13 -11.03 -1.76
CA LEU A 155 -2.40 -11.33 -0.53
C LEU A 155 -0.98 -10.79 -0.63
N GLU A 156 -0.47 -10.28 0.48
CA GLU A 156 0.89 -9.76 0.61
C GLU A 156 1.60 -10.47 1.76
N PRO A 157 2.12 -11.70 1.53
CA PRO A 157 2.85 -12.43 2.56
C PRO A 157 4.12 -11.68 2.96
N SER A 158 4.35 -11.49 4.25
CA SER A 158 5.49 -10.71 4.76
C SER A 158 6.85 -11.34 4.43
N ASP A 159 6.91 -12.67 4.28
CA ASP A 159 8.10 -13.43 3.94
C ASP A 159 8.36 -13.52 2.42
N ALA A 160 7.43 -13.03 1.60
CA ALA A 160 7.53 -13.04 0.15
C ALA A 160 7.80 -11.65 -0.46
N TYR A 161 7.91 -10.60 0.35
CA TYR A 161 8.12 -9.23 -0.14
C TYR A 161 9.33 -9.14 -1.10
N PRO A 162 9.20 -8.48 -2.28
CA PRO A 162 8.09 -7.65 -2.75
C PRO A 162 7.00 -8.40 -3.56
N LEU A 163 6.97 -9.72 -3.53
CA LEU A 163 5.97 -10.52 -4.24
C LEU A 163 4.61 -10.47 -3.54
N LYS A 164 3.55 -10.51 -4.35
CA LYS A 164 2.14 -10.54 -3.94
C LYS A 164 1.47 -11.75 -4.58
N PHE A 165 0.47 -12.34 -3.94
CA PHE A 165 -0.27 -13.46 -4.50
C PHE A 165 -1.69 -13.03 -4.84
N LEU A 166 -2.05 -13.15 -6.11
CA LEU A 166 -3.44 -13.02 -6.55
C LEU A 166 -4.09 -14.40 -6.46
N GLN A 167 -4.93 -14.62 -5.45
CA GLN A 167 -5.53 -15.91 -5.13
C GLN A 167 -7.00 -15.94 -5.57
N PRO A 168 -7.43 -16.89 -6.42
CA PRO A 168 -8.84 -17.04 -6.74
C PRO A 168 -9.63 -17.47 -5.50
N VAL A 169 -10.78 -16.85 -5.27
CA VAL A 169 -11.65 -17.17 -4.12
C VAL A 169 -12.16 -18.60 -4.21
N GLU A 170 -12.38 -19.11 -5.42
CA GLU A 170 -12.90 -20.46 -5.66
C GLU A 170 -11.84 -21.56 -5.58
N ARG A 171 -10.55 -21.23 -5.54
CA ARG A 171 -9.44 -22.19 -5.69
C ARG A 171 -8.28 -21.84 -4.77
N GLU A 172 -8.27 -22.44 -3.58
CA GLU A 172 -7.19 -22.25 -2.61
C GLU A 172 -5.87 -22.90 -3.03
N ASP A 173 -5.91 -23.86 -3.95
CA ASP A 173 -4.75 -24.58 -4.47
C ASP A 173 -3.99 -23.82 -5.56
N ILE A 174 -4.52 -22.68 -6.03
CA ILE A 174 -3.93 -21.85 -7.07
C ILE A 174 -3.54 -20.50 -6.49
N HIS A 175 -2.31 -20.07 -6.76
CA HIS A 175 -1.85 -18.71 -6.48
C HIS A 175 -1.12 -18.18 -7.70
N PHE A 176 -1.52 -17.00 -8.17
CA PHE A 176 -0.78 -16.28 -9.19
C PHE A 176 0.23 -15.38 -8.49
N VAL A 177 1.52 -15.66 -8.68
CA VAL A 177 2.57 -14.81 -8.13
C VAL A 177 2.69 -13.56 -8.97
N CYS A 178 2.64 -12.41 -8.30
CA CYS A 178 2.61 -11.09 -8.89
C CYS A 178 3.67 -10.20 -8.23
N ILE A 179 4.02 -9.10 -8.88
CA ILE A 179 4.83 -8.03 -8.31
C ILE A 179 4.26 -6.68 -8.73
N ASP A 180 4.36 -5.68 -7.84
CA ASP A 180 4.08 -4.30 -8.20
C ASP A 180 5.10 -3.83 -9.24
N VAL A 181 4.63 -3.42 -10.42
CA VAL A 181 5.54 -3.02 -11.50
C VAL A 181 6.35 -1.79 -11.11
N ALA A 182 5.82 -0.89 -10.28
CA ALA A 182 6.55 0.27 -9.81
C ALA A 182 7.82 -0.11 -9.01
N ALA A 183 7.82 -1.28 -8.36
CA ALA A 183 8.98 -1.77 -7.59
C ALA A 183 10.16 -2.22 -8.47
N ILE A 184 9.89 -2.61 -9.73
CA ILE A 184 10.92 -3.14 -10.65
C ILE A 184 11.17 -2.22 -11.86
N LYS A 185 10.21 -1.36 -12.19
CA LYS A 185 10.27 -0.43 -13.32
C LYS A 185 9.39 0.80 -13.04
N GLY A 186 9.93 1.76 -12.30
CA GLY A 186 9.21 2.97 -11.87
C GLY A 186 8.75 3.91 -12.99
N ASP A 187 9.33 3.81 -14.18
CA ASP A 187 8.93 4.55 -15.39
C ASP A 187 7.93 3.78 -16.28
N TYR A 188 7.43 2.63 -15.82
CA TYR A 188 6.48 1.83 -16.59
C TYR A 188 5.13 2.55 -16.73
N GLN A 189 4.64 2.63 -17.96
CA GLN A 189 3.36 3.26 -18.30
C GLN A 189 2.54 2.27 -19.12
N VAL A 190 1.28 2.06 -18.73
CA VAL A 190 0.34 1.21 -19.47
C VAL A 190 -0.45 2.09 -20.44
N PRO A 191 -0.32 1.90 -21.76
CA PRO A 191 -1.16 2.59 -22.72
C PRO A 191 -2.56 1.95 -22.71
N LEU A 192 -3.43 2.42 -21.81
CA LEU A 192 -4.80 1.91 -21.70
C LEU A 192 -5.66 2.38 -22.86
N SER A 193 -6.37 1.43 -23.47
CA SER A 193 -7.44 1.77 -24.41
C SER A 193 -8.62 2.40 -23.65
N GLY A 194 -9.44 3.20 -24.34
CA GLY A 194 -10.65 3.76 -23.75
C GLY A 194 -11.65 2.69 -23.29
N GLU A 195 -11.63 1.51 -23.93
CA GLU A 195 -12.43 0.35 -23.54
C GLU A 195 -11.94 -0.21 -22.19
N ASP A 196 -10.64 -0.46 -22.03
CA ASP A 196 -10.07 -1.02 -20.80
C ASP A 196 -10.22 -0.05 -19.63
N ALA A 197 -9.99 1.25 -19.87
CA ALA A 197 -10.17 2.29 -18.85
C ALA A 197 -11.64 2.38 -18.39
N SER A 198 -12.58 2.33 -19.33
CA SER A 198 -14.03 2.32 -19.04
C SER A 198 -14.46 1.05 -18.29
N ALA A 199 -13.97 -0.12 -18.71
CA ALA A 199 -14.27 -1.39 -18.06
C ALA A 199 -13.77 -1.45 -16.61
N LEU A 200 -12.64 -0.80 -16.32
CA LEU A 200 -12.09 -0.68 -14.98
C LEU A 200 -12.63 0.52 -14.21
N ALA A 201 -13.38 1.43 -14.85
CA ALA A 201 -13.83 2.71 -14.30
C ALA A 201 -12.70 3.55 -13.69
N ILE A 202 -11.53 3.54 -14.35
CA ILE A 202 -10.35 4.34 -13.95
C ILE A 202 -10.52 5.76 -14.51
N GLU A 203 -10.51 6.75 -13.61
CA GLU A 203 -10.61 8.17 -13.95
C GLU A 203 -9.26 8.88 -13.83
N ALA A 204 -8.36 8.36 -12.98
CA ALA A 204 -6.99 8.87 -12.82
C ALA A 204 -5.96 7.74 -12.67
N PRO A 205 -4.70 7.92 -13.13
CA PRO A 205 -3.65 6.90 -12.99
C PRO A 205 -3.40 6.44 -11.55
N SER A 206 -3.59 7.32 -10.57
CA SER A 206 -3.42 7.01 -9.14
C SER A 206 -4.44 6.01 -8.60
N GLU A 207 -5.54 5.75 -9.31
CA GLU A 207 -6.55 4.77 -8.92
C GLU A 207 -6.18 3.34 -9.33
N ALA A 208 -5.13 3.16 -10.14
CA ALA A 208 -4.76 1.89 -10.72
C ALA A 208 -3.53 1.28 -10.05
N LEU A 209 -3.69 0.11 -9.43
CA LEU A 209 -2.56 -0.76 -9.09
C LEU A 209 -2.18 -1.56 -10.33
N VAL A 210 -0.89 -1.57 -10.66
CA VAL A 210 -0.35 -2.30 -11.81
C VAL A 210 0.54 -3.43 -11.33
N LEU A 211 0.09 -4.66 -11.52
CA LEU A 211 0.82 -5.87 -11.18
C LEU A 211 1.31 -6.57 -12.46
N ALA A 212 2.46 -7.23 -12.39
CA ALA A 212 2.92 -8.15 -13.41
C ALA A 212 2.99 -9.57 -12.84
N LEU A 213 2.54 -10.55 -13.62
CA LEU A 213 2.69 -11.97 -13.27
C LEU A 213 4.17 -12.34 -13.32
N VAL A 214 4.63 -13.06 -12.29
CA VAL A 214 6.02 -13.48 -12.12
C VAL A 214 6.14 -14.98 -12.40
N VAL A 215 7.13 -15.34 -13.20
CA VAL A 215 7.56 -16.73 -13.39
C VAL A 215 8.82 -16.92 -12.56
N ILE A 216 8.76 -17.85 -11.60
CA ILE A 216 9.88 -18.21 -10.73
C ILE A 216 10.48 -19.53 -11.22
N PRO A 217 11.68 -19.52 -11.83
CA PRO A 217 12.39 -20.75 -12.19
C PRO A 217 13.06 -21.38 -10.95
N GLU A 218 13.72 -22.53 -11.15
CA GLU A 218 14.41 -23.25 -10.05
C GLU A 218 15.42 -22.40 -9.29
N ASP A 219 16.11 -21.48 -9.99
CA ASP A 219 16.93 -20.44 -9.38
C ASP A 219 16.14 -19.11 -9.34
N PRO A 220 15.59 -18.69 -8.18
CA PRO A 220 14.72 -17.53 -8.08
C PRO A 220 15.38 -16.21 -8.51
N ARG A 221 16.71 -16.15 -8.57
CA ARG A 221 17.45 -14.96 -9.07
C ARG A 221 17.14 -14.65 -10.53
N HIS A 222 16.73 -15.66 -11.29
CA HIS A 222 16.36 -15.52 -12.70
C HIS A 222 14.85 -15.34 -12.92
N MET A 223 14.08 -15.01 -11.87
CA MET A 223 12.65 -14.80 -12.02
C MET A 223 12.34 -13.59 -12.93
N THR A 224 11.27 -13.73 -13.71
CA THR A 224 10.88 -12.71 -14.69
C THR A 224 9.42 -12.31 -14.54
N ALA A 225 9.15 -11.02 -14.66
CA ALA A 225 7.82 -10.44 -14.72
C ALA A 225 7.33 -10.26 -16.16
N ASN A 226 6.06 -10.55 -16.41
CA ASN A 226 5.42 -10.31 -17.70
C ASN A 226 4.86 -8.88 -17.77
N LEU A 227 5.59 -7.99 -18.44
CA LEU A 227 5.18 -6.59 -18.63
C LEU A 227 4.29 -6.39 -19.87
N ALA A 228 4.14 -7.40 -20.72
CA ALA A 228 3.21 -7.35 -21.86
C ALA A 228 1.78 -7.74 -21.47
N GLY A 229 1.60 -8.35 -20.30
CA GLY A 229 0.32 -8.83 -19.81
C GLY A 229 -0.01 -8.33 -18.41
N PRO A 230 0.08 -7.01 -18.11
CA PRO A 230 -0.12 -6.51 -16.75
C PRO A 230 -1.55 -6.74 -16.27
N ILE A 231 -1.69 -6.95 -14.97
CA ILE A 231 -2.94 -6.97 -14.24
C ILE A 231 -3.15 -5.57 -13.69
N LEU A 232 -4.23 -4.92 -14.11
CA LEU A 232 -4.65 -3.64 -13.58
C LEU A 232 -5.81 -3.87 -12.61
N ILE A 233 -5.72 -3.26 -11.44
CA ILE A 233 -6.78 -3.27 -10.44
C ILE A 233 -7.14 -1.82 -10.16
N ASN A 234 -8.39 -1.46 -10.43
CA ASN A 234 -8.93 -0.20 -9.93
C ASN A 234 -9.17 -0.37 -8.43
N LEU A 235 -8.48 0.42 -7.64
CA LEU A 235 -8.45 0.32 -6.20
C LEU A 235 -9.72 0.90 -5.55
N ARG A 236 -10.44 1.78 -6.25
CA ARG A 236 -11.73 2.33 -5.83
C ARG A 236 -12.88 1.36 -6.10
N THR A 237 -12.95 0.80 -7.31
CA THR A 237 -14.05 -0.09 -7.72
C THR A 237 -13.79 -1.57 -7.45
N ARG A 238 -12.55 -1.92 -7.10
CA ARG A 238 -12.05 -3.29 -6.95
C ARG A 238 -12.33 -4.15 -8.18
N GLN A 239 -12.27 -3.54 -9.37
CA GLN A 239 -12.34 -4.26 -10.63
C GLN A 239 -10.93 -4.46 -11.17
N GLY A 240 -10.65 -5.70 -11.56
CA GLY A 240 -9.40 -6.15 -12.12
C GLY A 240 -9.54 -6.55 -13.58
N ARG A 241 -8.47 -6.35 -14.36
CA ARG A 241 -8.39 -6.81 -15.75
C ARG A 241 -6.94 -7.10 -16.11
N GLN A 242 -6.73 -8.21 -16.80
CA GLN A 242 -5.46 -8.46 -17.46
C GLN A 242 -5.48 -7.82 -18.85
N VAL A 243 -4.59 -6.86 -19.08
CA VAL A 243 -4.47 -6.15 -20.36
C VAL A 243 -3.40 -6.81 -21.21
N VAL A 244 -3.59 -6.84 -22.52
CA VAL A 244 -2.60 -7.35 -23.48
C VAL A 244 -1.97 -6.18 -24.22
N LEU A 245 -0.67 -6.01 -24.04
CA LEU A 245 0.13 -4.97 -24.66
C LEU A 245 1.00 -5.53 -25.79
N ASN A 246 1.47 -4.65 -26.67
CA ASN A 246 2.36 -5.03 -27.76
C ASN A 246 3.71 -5.52 -27.20
N THR A 247 4.04 -6.78 -27.48
CA THR A 247 5.29 -7.43 -27.06
C THR A 247 6.57 -6.82 -27.65
N GLU A 248 6.46 -6.01 -28.71
CA GLU A 248 7.60 -5.24 -29.24
C GLU A 248 8.00 -4.08 -28.34
N GLN A 249 7.05 -3.52 -27.59
CA GLN A 249 7.26 -2.39 -26.68
C GLN A 249 7.41 -2.84 -25.23
N PHE A 250 6.75 -3.94 -24.86
CA PHE A 250 6.71 -4.44 -23.50
C PHE A 250 7.16 -5.91 -23.45
N PRO A 251 8.19 -6.25 -22.65
CA PRO A 251 8.73 -7.60 -22.65
C PRO A 251 7.82 -8.59 -21.90
N LEU A 252 7.71 -9.80 -22.45
CA LEU A 252 7.09 -10.95 -21.76
C LEU A 252 7.95 -11.46 -20.59
N LYS A 253 9.26 -11.18 -20.62
CA LYS A 253 10.24 -11.61 -19.62
C LYS A 253 11.11 -10.42 -19.23
N PHE A 254 10.72 -9.74 -18.17
CA PHE A 254 11.51 -8.67 -17.56
C PHE A 254 12.19 -9.19 -16.28
N PRO A 255 13.52 -9.13 -16.13
CA PRO A 255 14.18 -9.56 -14.90
C PRO A 255 13.67 -8.79 -13.68
N VAL A 256 13.26 -9.51 -12.64
CA VAL A 256 12.80 -8.89 -11.37
C VAL A 256 13.97 -8.46 -10.51
N ILE A 257 14.99 -9.31 -10.41
CA ILE A 257 16.25 -9.01 -9.72
C ILE A 257 17.22 -8.48 -10.77
N SER A 258 17.78 -7.31 -10.51
CA SER A 258 18.84 -6.74 -11.34
C SER A 258 20.19 -7.13 -10.74
N ASP A 259 21.13 -7.58 -11.57
CA ASP A 259 22.52 -7.78 -11.17
C ASP A 259 23.16 -6.41 -10.92
N LYS A 260 22.95 -5.84 -9.73
CA LYS A 260 23.67 -4.67 -9.25
C LYS A 260 24.27 -4.94 -7.88
#